data_AF-M2T7E6-F1
#
_entry.id   AF-M2T7E6-F1
#
_cell.length_a   1.000
_cell.length_b   1.000
_cell.length_c   1.000
_cell.angle_alpha   90.00
_cell.angle_beta   90.00
_cell.angle_gamma   90.00
#
_symmetry.space_group_name_H-M   'P 1'
#
loop_
_entity.id
_entity.type
_entity.pdbx_description
1 polymer ?
#
loop_
_entity_poly.entity_id
_entity_poly.type
_entity_poly.pdbx_seq_one_letter_code
_entity_poly.pdbx_strand_id
1 'polypeptide(L)'
;MRQAPFRSCTLALASAAYASALLTPPAAKAQIPDAVITDEDVDAVSLDREAGADRTSSSERLFARLRAGEAGKAVDDLVEVVMTELEGNCPAIESYQVFNRSASFISMKVKCVDRATHMLTVGPVGIGVLSGGDGSIDRIRPGEGEIQIVNGEMPTAPAESGPSIRPGGLKSFAVAVGLLLLLIAAGIGIIYLWLRRQRRTLRWRGLRSEDKDALIEVSERVSKDLYRHPDGIWIVKGKRGKRRLFEHEPLARLYRDRGVKILQVR
;
A
#
# COMPACT_ATOMS: atom_id res chain seq x y z
N MET A 1 -53.22 -47.89 10.74
CA MET A 1 -52.05 -47.33 11.44
C MET A 1 -50.79 -48.00 10.90
N ARG A 2 -50.05 -47.32 10.01
CA ARG A 2 -48.75 -47.80 9.50
C ARG A 2 -47.76 -46.64 9.57
N GLN A 3 -46.67 -46.86 10.31
CA GLN A 3 -45.57 -45.93 10.49
C GLN A 3 -44.74 -45.84 9.21
N ALA A 4 -44.37 -44.63 8.80
CA ALA A 4 -43.41 -44.37 7.74
C ALA A 4 -42.03 -44.05 8.34
N PRO A 5 -40.92 -44.57 7.80
CA PRO A 5 -39.59 -44.29 8.33
C PRO A 5 -38.99 -43.00 7.76
N PHE A 6 -38.42 -42.19 8.65
CA PHE A 6 -37.56 -41.05 8.33
C PHE A 6 -36.29 -41.53 7.62
N ARG A 7 -36.02 -40.98 6.42
CA ARG A 7 -34.73 -41.12 5.74
C ARG A 7 -33.83 -39.94 6.11
N SER A 8 -32.72 -40.26 6.76
CA SER A 8 -31.60 -39.39 7.06
C SER A 8 -30.96 -38.87 5.77
N CYS A 9 -30.80 -37.55 5.66
CA CYS A 9 -30.09 -36.91 4.55
C CYS A 9 -28.69 -36.53 5.06
N THR A 10 -27.69 -37.30 4.64
CA THR A 10 -26.27 -37.09 4.90
C THR A 10 -25.76 -35.92 4.04
N LEU A 11 -25.33 -34.84 4.70
CA LEU A 11 -24.63 -33.71 4.08
C LEU A 11 -23.20 -34.13 3.72
N ALA A 12 -22.92 -34.26 2.43
CA ALA A 12 -21.58 -34.37 1.90
C ALA A 12 -20.96 -32.96 1.78
N LEU A 13 -19.96 -32.67 2.62
CA LEU A 13 -19.07 -31.52 2.49
C LEU A 13 -18.09 -31.79 1.33
N ALA A 14 -18.32 -31.14 0.19
CA ALA A 14 -17.40 -31.13 -0.92
C ALA A 14 -16.41 -29.95 -0.79
N SER A 15 -15.14 -30.30 -0.79
CA SER A 15 -13.96 -29.46 -0.72
C SER A 15 -13.84 -28.53 -1.93
N ALA A 16 -13.68 -27.23 -1.70
CA ALA A 16 -13.28 -26.27 -2.72
C ALA A 16 -11.83 -25.82 -2.48
N ALA A 17 -10.90 -26.55 -3.10
CA ALA A 17 -9.51 -26.13 -3.21
C ALA A 17 -9.42 -24.94 -4.19
N TYR A 18 -9.00 -23.78 -3.67
CA TYR A 18 -8.71 -22.59 -4.47
C TYR A 18 -7.42 -22.81 -5.28
N ALA A 19 -7.57 -23.07 -6.57
CA ALA A 19 -6.49 -22.96 -7.55
C ALA A 19 -6.36 -21.49 -7.98
N SER A 20 -5.47 -20.75 -7.33
CA SER A 20 -5.03 -19.43 -7.79
C SER A 20 -4.01 -19.62 -8.92
N ALA A 21 -4.51 -19.75 -10.15
CA ALA A 21 -3.68 -19.74 -11.35
C ALA A 21 -3.24 -18.30 -11.67
N LEU A 22 -1.93 -18.13 -11.67
CA LEU A 22 -1.11 -17.01 -12.11
C LEU A 22 -1.64 -16.34 -13.40
N LEU A 23 -1.94 -15.04 -13.32
CA LEU A 23 -2.06 -14.14 -14.45
C LEU A 23 -0.76 -13.35 -14.59
N THR A 24 0.24 -13.95 -15.23
CA THR A 24 1.42 -13.25 -15.74
C THR A 24 1.10 -12.69 -17.14
N PRO A 25 1.17 -11.36 -17.35
CA PRO A 25 1.08 -10.81 -18.70
C PRO A 25 2.34 -11.17 -19.51
N PRO A 26 2.23 -11.45 -20.81
CA PRO A 26 3.38 -11.72 -21.66
C PRO A 26 4.23 -10.46 -21.83
N ALA A 27 5.54 -10.60 -21.63
CA ALA A 27 6.53 -9.56 -21.87
C ALA A 27 6.49 -9.10 -23.32
N ALA A 28 6.18 -7.82 -23.53
CA ALA A 28 6.35 -7.16 -24.81
C ALA A 28 7.86 -7.06 -25.11
N LYS A 29 8.32 -7.81 -26.12
CA LYS A 29 9.65 -7.66 -26.69
C LYS A 29 9.71 -6.32 -27.42
N ALA A 30 10.29 -5.31 -26.80
CA ALA A 30 10.71 -4.09 -27.48
C ALA A 30 11.94 -4.43 -28.33
N GLN A 31 11.78 -4.32 -29.65
CA GLN A 31 12.83 -4.51 -30.64
C GLN A 31 13.64 -3.21 -30.68
N ILE A 32 14.85 -3.23 -30.12
CA ILE A 32 15.81 -2.12 -30.18
C ILE A 32 16.44 -2.18 -31.58
N PRO A 33 16.45 -1.08 -32.35
CA PRO A 33 17.14 -1.06 -33.63
C PRO A 33 18.65 -1.21 -33.42
N ASP A 34 19.25 -2.15 -34.16
CA ASP A 34 20.70 -2.34 -34.22
C ASP A 34 21.36 -1.05 -34.71
N ALA A 35 22.03 -0.35 -33.79
CA ALA A 35 22.92 0.73 -34.13
C ALA A 35 24.17 0.12 -34.77
N VAL A 36 24.36 0.40 -36.05
CA VAL A 36 25.57 0.08 -36.81
C VAL A 36 26.75 0.80 -36.16
N ILE A 37 27.57 0.06 -35.43
CA ILE A 37 28.87 0.51 -34.95
C ILE A 37 29.86 0.23 -36.10
N THR A 38 30.41 1.30 -36.66
CA THR A 38 31.49 1.26 -37.64
C THR A 38 32.83 1.03 -36.93
N ASP A 39 33.63 0.08 -37.41
CA ASP A 39 34.90 -0.39 -36.82
C ASP A 39 36.09 0.60 -36.93
N GLU A 40 35.86 1.91 -36.97
CA GLU A 40 36.91 2.90 -37.28
C GLU A 40 37.42 3.76 -36.09
N ASP A 41 37.01 3.47 -34.85
CA ASP A 41 37.47 4.19 -33.64
C ASP A 41 38.07 3.27 -32.56
N VAL A 42 38.74 2.20 -32.96
CA VAL A 42 39.46 1.29 -32.04
C VAL A 42 40.96 1.51 -32.19
N ASP A 43 41.51 2.61 -31.67
CA ASP A 43 42.95 2.74 -31.36
C ASP A 43 43.32 4.06 -30.64
N ALA A 44 42.55 4.46 -29.60
CA ALA A 44 42.95 5.60 -28.75
C ALA A 44 42.44 5.59 -27.30
N VAL A 45 42.10 4.43 -26.72
CA VAL A 45 41.68 4.38 -25.30
C VAL A 45 42.28 3.16 -24.60
N SER A 46 43.61 3.16 -24.43
CA SER A 46 44.34 2.03 -23.84
C SER A 46 45.34 2.47 -22.77
N LEU A 47 45.05 3.50 -21.95
CA LEU A 47 45.95 3.89 -20.84
C LEU A 47 45.23 4.40 -19.56
N ASP A 48 44.01 3.96 -19.24
CA ASP A 48 43.35 4.25 -17.93
C ASP A 48 42.50 3.08 -17.39
N ARG A 49 42.88 1.83 -17.70
CA ARG A 49 42.09 0.63 -17.34
C ARG A 49 42.43 0.02 -15.97
N GLU A 50 43.10 0.77 -15.09
CA GLU A 50 43.34 0.37 -13.68
C GLU A 50 42.61 1.25 -12.64
N ALA A 51 41.67 2.11 -13.07
CA ALA A 51 40.76 2.84 -12.19
C ALA A 51 39.30 2.36 -12.31
N GLY A 52 39.09 1.05 -12.52
CA GLY A 52 37.79 0.38 -12.37
C GLY A 52 37.37 0.24 -10.91
N ALA A 53 37.59 1.29 -10.11
CA ALA A 53 37.17 1.38 -8.72
C ALA A 53 35.63 1.35 -8.70
N ASP A 54 35.13 0.18 -8.31
CA ASP A 54 33.84 -0.08 -7.67
C ASP A 54 32.91 1.15 -7.60
N ARG A 55 32.11 1.36 -8.65
CA ARG A 55 31.11 2.46 -8.75
C ARG A 55 29.91 2.26 -7.83
N THR A 56 29.99 1.35 -6.86
CA THR A 56 28.91 1.12 -5.91
C THR A 56 28.84 2.30 -4.94
N SER A 57 27.63 2.85 -4.77
CA SER A 57 27.42 3.96 -3.84
C SER A 57 27.76 3.54 -2.41
N SER A 58 28.12 4.50 -1.55
CA SER A 58 28.39 4.21 -0.12
C SER A 58 27.17 3.60 0.58
N SER A 59 25.95 4.00 0.19
CA SER A 59 24.70 3.43 0.70
C SER A 59 24.50 1.97 0.28
N GLU A 60 24.86 1.60 -0.94
CA GLU A 60 24.81 0.22 -1.44
C GLU A 60 25.82 -0.67 -0.71
N ARG A 61 27.05 -0.18 -0.54
CA ARG A 61 28.10 -0.88 0.22
C ARG A 61 27.68 -1.08 1.69
N LEU A 62 27.11 -0.06 2.31
CA LEU A 62 26.59 -0.15 3.67
C LEU A 62 25.44 -1.17 3.77
N PHE A 63 24.49 -1.15 2.83
CA PHE A 63 23.42 -2.14 2.78
C PHE A 63 23.95 -3.58 2.68
N ALA A 64 24.91 -3.82 1.78
CA ALA A 64 25.48 -5.15 1.57
C ALA A 64 26.15 -5.70 2.84
N ARG A 65 26.95 -4.86 3.53
CA ARG A 65 27.65 -5.22 4.77
C ARG A 65 26.68 -5.52 5.91
N LEU A 66 25.68 -4.67 6.11
CA LEU A 66 24.65 -4.87 7.14
C LEU A 66 23.78 -6.09 6.85
N ARG A 67 23.51 -6.39 5.58
CA ARG A 67 22.78 -7.58 5.16
C ARG A 67 23.55 -8.87 5.43
N ALA A 68 24.87 -8.83 5.25
CA ALA A 68 25.79 -9.91 5.64
C ALA A 68 25.92 -10.07 7.16
N GLY A 69 25.37 -9.13 7.94
CA GLY A 69 25.46 -9.13 9.41
C GLY A 69 26.84 -8.69 9.92
N GLU A 70 27.61 -7.99 9.09
CA GLU A 70 28.89 -7.42 9.51
C GLU A 70 28.68 -6.24 10.47
N ALA A 71 29.65 -6.04 11.35
CA ALA A 71 29.69 -4.95 12.33
C ALA A 71 31.15 -4.51 12.58
N GLY A 72 31.31 -3.41 13.32
CA GLY A 72 32.60 -2.83 13.68
C GLY A 72 33.08 -1.78 12.69
N LYS A 73 34.36 -1.38 12.84
CA LYS A 73 34.92 -0.15 12.25
C LYS A 73 34.62 0.06 10.76
N ALA A 74 34.69 -0.98 9.94
CA ALA A 74 34.40 -0.85 8.51
C ALA A 74 32.95 -0.45 8.21
N VAL A 75 31.99 -0.91 9.03
CA VAL A 75 30.59 -0.48 8.94
C VAL A 75 30.43 0.91 9.54
N ASP A 76 31.08 1.19 10.67
CA ASP A 76 31.04 2.49 11.34
C ASP A 76 31.48 3.62 10.40
N ASP A 77 32.63 3.45 9.74
CA ASP A 77 33.18 4.38 8.75
C ASP A 77 32.20 4.59 7.58
N LEU A 78 31.52 3.52 7.12
CA LEU A 78 30.52 3.61 6.06
C LEU A 78 29.25 4.36 6.50
N VAL A 79 28.80 4.20 7.74
CA VAL A 79 27.65 4.96 8.26
C VAL A 79 28.00 6.45 8.30
N GLU A 80 29.21 6.82 8.71
CA GLU A 80 29.67 8.21 8.73
C GLU A 80 29.72 8.82 7.33
N VAL A 81 30.27 8.09 6.35
CA VAL A 81 30.29 8.51 4.95
C VAL A 81 28.88 8.73 4.41
N VAL A 82 27.96 7.78 4.63
CA VAL A 82 26.56 7.90 4.15
C VAL A 82 25.83 9.05 4.84
N MET A 83 26.03 9.26 6.14
CA MET A 83 25.45 10.39 6.87
C MET A 83 25.94 11.74 6.33
N THR A 84 27.20 11.80 5.89
CA THR A 84 27.80 12.99 5.28
C THR A 84 27.26 13.22 3.86
N GLU A 85 27.20 12.18 3.04
CA GLU A 85 26.65 12.23 1.67
C GLU A 85 25.17 12.68 1.66
N LEU A 86 24.39 12.31 2.68
CA LEU A 86 22.98 12.67 2.83
C LEU A 86 22.75 13.99 3.60
N GLU A 87 23.80 14.80 3.79
CA GLU A 87 23.74 16.12 4.44
C GLU A 87 23.16 16.10 5.87
N GLY A 88 23.39 15.01 6.61
CA GLY A 88 22.82 14.82 7.95
C GLY A 88 23.36 15.73 9.05
N ASN A 89 24.35 16.59 8.75
CA ASN A 89 24.99 17.51 9.72
C ASN A 89 25.40 16.81 11.02
N CYS A 90 25.98 15.61 10.89
CA CYS A 90 26.42 14.76 11.99
C CYS A 90 27.94 14.85 12.12
N PRO A 91 28.49 15.70 13.01
CA PRO A 91 29.94 15.91 13.10
C PRO A 91 30.67 14.66 13.60
N ALA A 92 30.01 13.84 14.41
CA ALA A 92 30.50 12.55 14.85
C ALA A 92 29.30 11.65 15.24
N ILE A 93 29.40 10.36 14.92
CA ILE A 93 28.43 9.35 15.34
C ILE A 93 28.83 8.85 16.73
N GLU A 94 27.88 8.90 17.67
CA GLU A 94 28.02 8.37 19.03
C GLU A 94 27.68 6.87 19.04
N SER A 95 26.48 6.53 18.54
CA SER A 95 25.98 5.16 18.43
C SER A 95 24.93 5.02 17.33
N TYR A 96 24.69 3.79 16.88
CA TYR A 96 23.58 3.49 15.98
C TYR A 96 22.90 2.17 16.36
N GLN A 97 21.62 2.03 16.00
CA GLN A 97 20.83 0.84 16.26
C GLN A 97 20.12 0.37 15.00
N VAL A 98 20.39 -0.87 14.57
CA VAL A 98 19.72 -1.49 13.43
C VAL A 98 18.45 -2.18 13.93
N PHE A 99 17.27 -1.62 13.61
CA PHE A 99 15.98 -2.12 14.10
C PHE A 99 15.16 -2.86 13.04
N ASN A 100 15.43 -2.64 11.75
CA ASN A 100 14.73 -3.35 10.67
C ASN A 100 15.72 -3.85 9.61
N ARG A 101 15.75 -5.17 9.41
CA ARG A 101 16.55 -5.85 8.38
C ARG A 101 15.64 -6.53 7.35
N SER A 102 15.14 -5.76 6.38
CA SER A 102 14.39 -6.31 5.24
C SER A 102 15.35 -6.73 4.11
N ALA A 103 14.86 -7.52 3.16
CA ALA A 103 15.57 -7.83 1.93
C ALA A 103 15.65 -6.62 0.98
N SER A 104 14.73 -5.66 1.12
CA SER A 104 14.62 -4.49 0.23
C SER A 104 15.19 -3.21 0.83
N PHE A 105 15.32 -3.13 2.15
CA PHE A 105 15.89 -1.97 2.85
C PHE A 105 16.33 -2.35 4.26
N ILE A 106 17.29 -1.61 4.80
CA ILE A 106 17.72 -1.70 6.19
C ILE A 106 17.55 -0.31 6.81
N SER A 107 16.83 -0.25 7.93
CA SER A 107 16.61 1.00 8.65
C SER A 107 17.33 0.95 10.01
N MET A 108 18.01 2.05 10.32
CA MET A 108 18.73 2.23 11.57
C MET A 108 18.49 3.62 12.17
N LYS A 109 18.55 3.70 13.49
CA LYS A 109 18.58 4.96 14.24
C LYS A 109 20.04 5.34 14.47
N VAL A 110 20.44 6.54 14.08
CA VAL A 110 21.81 7.05 14.24
C VAL A 110 21.77 8.20 15.24
N LYS A 111 22.54 8.09 16.32
CA LYS A 111 22.70 9.12 17.34
C LYS A 111 24.03 9.85 17.09
N CYS A 112 23.92 11.15 16.81
CA CYS A 112 25.06 12.04 16.60
C CYS A 112 25.38 12.80 17.89
N VAL A 113 26.66 13.16 18.08
CA VAL A 113 27.12 13.96 19.22
C VAL A 113 26.42 15.33 19.21
N ASP A 114 25.89 15.73 20.36
CA ASP A 114 25.17 17.00 20.59
C ASP A 114 23.96 17.27 19.67
N ARG A 115 23.43 16.23 19.00
CA ARG A 115 22.32 16.33 18.06
C ARG A 115 21.22 15.32 18.35
N ALA A 116 20.03 15.56 17.80
CA ALA A 116 18.93 14.60 17.90
C ALA A 116 19.22 13.32 17.07
N THR A 117 18.47 12.26 17.36
CA THR A 117 18.56 10.99 16.62
C THR A 117 18.01 11.18 15.20
N HIS A 118 18.72 10.60 14.23
CA HIS A 118 18.29 10.50 12.85
C HIS A 118 17.85 9.07 12.54
N MET A 119 16.97 8.91 11.57
CA MET A 119 16.62 7.62 10.99
C MET A 119 17.21 7.54 9.58
N LEU A 120 18.17 6.63 9.41
CA LEU A 120 18.83 6.33 8.15
C LEU A 120 18.24 5.04 7.57
N THR A 121 17.79 5.08 6.32
CA THR A 121 17.33 3.91 5.58
C THR A 121 18.15 3.72 4.31
N VAL A 122 18.74 2.55 4.15
CA VAL A 122 19.57 2.18 2.99
C VAL A 122 18.98 1.00 2.22
N GLY A 123 19.17 0.95 0.90
CA GLY A 123 18.66 -0.08 0.01
C GLY A 123 19.71 -0.67 -0.95
N PRO A 124 19.40 -1.78 -1.64
CA PRO A 124 20.34 -2.56 -2.45
C PRO A 124 20.82 -1.88 -3.73
N VAL A 125 20.18 -0.78 -4.16
CA VAL A 125 20.53 -0.04 -5.39
C VAL A 125 21.08 1.36 -5.08
N GLY A 126 21.65 1.53 -3.88
CA GLY A 126 22.23 2.80 -3.46
C GLY A 126 21.24 3.85 -2.99
N ILE A 127 19.99 3.45 -2.72
CA ILE A 127 19.00 4.35 -2.11
C ILE A 127 19.45 4.60 -0.67
N GLY A 128 19.71 5.87 -0.33
CA GLY A 128 19.92 6.34 1.02
C GLY A 128 18.88 7.43 1.33
N VAL A 129 18.12 7.26 2.40
CA VAL A 129 17.13 8.25 2.87
C VAL A 129 17.42 8.57 4.32
N LEU A 130 17.55 9.86 4.61
CA LEU A 130 17.71 10.38 5.95
C LEU A 130 16.44 11.12 6.39
N SER A 131 16.02 10.93 7.64
CA SER A 131 14.90 11.64 8.23
C SER A 131 15.17 11.92 9.72
N GLY A 132 14.57 12.98 10.26
CA GLY A 132 14.75 13.40 11.65
C GLY A 132 15.77 14.53 11.85
N GLY A 133 16.44 14.54 13.01
CA GLY A 133 17.38 15.61 13.39
C GLY A 133 16.75 16.78 14.18
N ASP A 134 15.43 16.83 14.28
CA ASP A 134 14.63 17.82 14.99
C ASP A 134 14.09 17.33 16.35
N GLY A 135 14.40 16.08 16.72
CA GLY A 135 13.87 15.43 17.93
C GLY A 135 12.53 14.72 17.75
N SER A 136 11.99 14.64 16.52
CA SER A 136 10.78 13.87 16.22
C SER A 136 10.99 12.35 16.27
N ILE A 137 12.23 11.89 16.08
CA ILE A 137 12.59 10.47 16.10
C ILE A 137 12.83 10.02 17.54
N ASP A 138 12.15 8.93 17.92
CA ASP A 138 12.35 8.26 19.20
C ASP A 138 13.81 7.89 19.42
N ARG A 139 14.27 8.03 20.67
CA ARG A 139 15.64 7.67 21.08
C ARG A 139 15.93 6.18 20.83
N ILE A 140 17.20 5.82 20.79
CA ILE A 140 17.66 4.42 20.78
C ILE A 140 17.15 3.75 22.06
N ARG A 141 16.47 2.62 21.92
CA ARG A 141 15.87 1.87 23.05
C ARG A 141 16.43 0.45 23.10
N PRO A 142 16.82 -0.06 24.27
CA PRO A 142 17.13 -1.48 24.43
C PRO A 142 15.94 -2.35 23.99
N GLY A 143 16.20 -3.37 23.18
CA GLY A 143 15.18 -4.33 22.73
C GLY A 143 14.58 -4.10 21.33
N GLU A 144 14.83 -2.95 20.69
CA GLU A 144 14.40 -2.72 19.29
C GLU A 144 15.36 -3.28 18.24
N GLY A 145 16.58 -3.63 18.64
CA GLY A 145 17.62 -4.10 17.74
C GLY A 145 19.01 -4.03 18.36
N GLU A 146 20.00 -4.48 17.59
CA GLU A 146 21.41 -4.46 17.97
C GLU A 146 21.93 -3.02 18.01
N ILE A 147 22.49 -2.62 19.16
CA ILE A 147 23.04 -1.28 19.40
C ILE A 147 24.56 -1.39 19.24
N GLN A 148 25.10 -0.59 18.33
CA GLN A 148 26.53 -0.46 18.07
C GLN A 148 27.00 0.91 18.55
N ILE A 149 28.10 0.93 19.28
CA ILE A 149 28.67 2.15 19.87
C ILE A 149 29.95 2.46 19.11
N VAL A 150 30.02 3.66 18.52
CA VAL A 150 31.12 4.07 17.65
C VAL A 150 32.09 4.92 18.45
N ASN A 151 31.61 6.06 18.96
CA ASN A 151 32.39 7.00 19.77
C ASN A 151 31.60 7.32 21.04
N GLY A 152 31.78 6.50 22.07
CA GLY A 152 31.12 6.71 23.35
C GLY A 152 31.44 5.59 24.33
N GLU A 153 31.36 5.92 25.62
CA GLU A 153 31.27 4.90 26.66
C GLU A 153 29.88 4.27 26.53
N MET A 154 29.82 2.92 26.56
CA MET A 154 28.54 2.21 26.49
C MET A 154 27.58 2.86 27.47
N PRO A 155 26.40 3.37 27.04
CA PRO A 155 25.46 3.94 27.99
C PRO A 155 25.18 2.82 28.98
N THR A 156 25.72 2.98 30.19
CA THR A 156 25.51 2.05 31.29
C THR A 156 24.01 1.98 31.38
N ALA A 157 23.44 0.79 31.07
CA ALA A 157 22.02 0.61 30.87
C ALA A 157 21.29 1.46 31.91
N PRO A 158 20.53 2.50 31.50
CA PRO A 158 19.97 3.42 32.48
C PRO A 158 19.19 2.55 33.44
N ALA A 159 19.66 2.49 34.69
CA ALA A 159 19.07 1.71 35.76
C ALA A 159 17.58 1.93 35.65
N GLU A 160 16.83 0.86 35.36
CA GLU A 160 15.44 0.88 34.94
C GLU A 160 14.71 2.10 35.52
N SER A 161 14.70 3.20 34.77
CA SER A 161 13.63 4.16 34.91
C SER A 161 12.48 3.47 34.22
N GLY A 162 11.90 2.50 34.94
CA GLY A 162 10.64 1.88 34.59
C GLY A 162 9.68 3.00 34.21
N PRO A 163 8.73 2.75 33.30
CA PRO A 163 7.82 3.77 32.84
C PRO A 163 7.30 4.51 34.05
N SER A 164 7.76 5.76 34.20
CA SER A 164 7.19 6.74 35.11
C SER A 164 5.81 6.99 34.53
N ILE A 165 4.89 6.08 34.86
CA ILE A 165 3.46 6.25 34.72
C ILE A 165 3.19 7.41 35.66
N ARG A 166 3.36 8.63 35.14
CA ARG A 166 2.80 9.83 35.75
C ARG A 166 1.34 9.49 36.02
N PRO A 167 0.87 9.50 37.27
CA PRO A 167 -0.52 9.23 37.60
C PRO A 167 -1.37 10.43 37.18
N GLY A 168 -1.57 10.57 35.86
CA GLY A 168 -2.46 11.52 35.21
C GLY A 168 -3.14 10.93 33.96
N GLY A 169 -2.79 9.69 33.57
CA GLY A 169 -3.12 9.11 32.26
C GLY A 169 -4.48 8.41 32.12
N LEU A 170 -5.28 8.24 33.19
CA LEU A 170 -6.58 7.57 33.08
C LEU A 170 -7.58 8.36 32.21
N LYS A 171 -7.51 9.70 32.24
CA LYS A 171 -8.36 10.53 31.37
C LYS A 171 -7.94 10.41 29.91
N SER A 172 -6.64 10.39 29.63
CA SER A 172 -6.11 10.25 28.26
C SER A 172 -6.42 8.88 27.66
N PHE A 173 -6.37 7.81 28.47
CA PHE A 173 -6.75 6.47 28.01
C PHE A 173 -8.25 6.36 27.70
N ALA A 174 -9.11 6.90 28.57
CA ALA A 174 -10.56 6.92 28.33
C ALA A 174 -10.94 7.70 27.06
N VAL A 175 -10.26 8.84 26.80
CA VAL A 175 -10.46 9.62 25.58
C VAL A 175 -9.99 8.84 24.35
N ALA A 176 -8.83 8.20 24.40
CA ALA A 176 -8.31 7.41 23.28
C ALA A 176 -9.23 6.22 22.93
N VAL A 177 -9.72 5.49 23.93
CA VAL A 177 -10.65 4.38 23.74
C VAL A 177 -12.01 4.87 23.21
N GLY A 178 -12.52 5.99 23.73
CA GLY A 178 -13.76 6.59 23.24
C GLY A 178 -13.69 7.00 21.76
N LEU A 179 -12.56 7.59 21.34
CA LEU A 179 -12.34 8.01 19.95
C LEU A 179 -12.21 6.80 19.02
N LEU A 180 -11.53 5.73 19.46
CA LEU A 180 -11.44 4.48 18.71
C LEU A 180 -12.83 3.85 18.49
N LEU A 181 -13.66 3.77 19.52
CA LEU A 181 -15.01 3.22 19.40
C LEU A 181 -15.90 4.06 18.46
N LEU A 182 -15.75 5.38 18.49
CA LEU A 182 -16.47 6.27 17.58
C LEU A 182 -16.07 6.06 16.11
N LEU A 183 -14.78 5.86 15.84
CA LEU A 183 -14.30 5.53 14.49
C LEU A 183 -14.82 4.17 14.01
N ILE A 184 -14.84 3.16 14.88
CA ILE A 184 -15.40 1.84 14.56
C ILE A 184 -16.90 1.95 14.24
N ALA A 185 -17.66 2.68 15.07
CA ALA A 185 -19.08 2.91 14.84
C ALA A 185 -19.35 3.65 13.51
N ALA A 186 -18.54 4.67 13.21
CA ALA A 186 -18.61 5.38 11.92
C ALA A 186 -18.30 4.45 10.74
N GLY A 187 -17.27 3.62 10.84
CA GLY A 187 -16.92 2.63 9.82
C GLY A 187 -18.05 1.63 9.56
N ILE A 188 -18.66 1.08 10.62
CA ILE A 188 -19.81 0.18 10.52
C ILE A 188 -21.01 0.89 9.86
N GLY A 189 -21.26 2.15 10.22
CA GLY A 189 -22.32 2.97 9.61
C GLY A 189 -22.13 3.15 8.11
N ILE A 190 -20.91 3.43 7.66
CA ILE A 190 -20.56 3.56 6.24
C ILE A 190 -20.77 2.23 5.50
N ILE A 191 -20.29 1.12 6.06
CA ILE A 191 -20.47 -0.22 5.48
C ILE A 191 -21.95 -0.57 5.38
N TYR A 192 -22.73 -0.29 6.42
CA TYR A 192 -24.18 -0.53 6.42
C TYR A 192 -24.90 0.29 5.34
N LEU A 193 -24.57 1.58 5.21
CA LEU A 193 -25.13 2.44 4.16
C LEU A 193 -24.75 1.94 2.76
N TRP A 194 -23.51 1.50 2.59
CA TRP A 194 -23.03 0.93 1.33
C TRP A 194 -23.75 -0.37 0.96
N LEU A 195 -23.91 -1.29 1.92
CA LEU A 195 -24.66 -2.54 1.72
C LEU A 195 -26.14 -2.27 1.44
N ARG A 196 -26.75 -1.32 2.14
CA ARG A 196 -28.14 -0.90 1.90
C ARG A 196 -28.30 -0.35 0.48
N ARG A 197 -27.32 0.43 0.00
CA ARG A 197 -27.29 0.91 -1.39
C ARG A 197 -27.14 -0.25 -2.37
N GLN A 198 -26.21 -1.19 -2.14
CA GLN A 198 -26.02 -2.34 -3.01
C GLN A 198 -27.28 -3.21 -3.14
N ARG A 199 -27.98 -3.50 -2.04
CA ARG A 199 -29.22 -4.30 -2.08
C ARG A 199 -30.28 -3.69 -3.00
N ARG A 200 -30.39 -2.37 -3.04
CA ARG A 200 -31.29 -1.68 -3.99
C ARG A 200 -30.87 -1.94 -5.43
N THR A 201 -29.57 -1.87 -5.73
CA THR A 201 -29.05 -2.10 -7.10
C THR A 201 -29.17 -3.56 -7.55
N LEU A 202 -29.04 -4.52 -6.63
CA LEU A 202 -29.10 -5.95 -6.94
C LEU A 202 -30.48 -6.40 -7.41
N ARG A 203 -31.56 -5.80 -6.88
CA ARG A 203 -32.93 -6.09 -7.31
C ARG A 203 -33.17 -5.78 -8.80
N TRP A 204 -32.37 -4.88 -9.37
CA TRP A 204 -32.49 -4.46 -10.76
C TRP A 204 -31.54 -5.19 -11.72
N ARG A 205 -30.69 -6.10 -11.20
CA ARG A 205 -29.76 -6.88 -12.04
C ARG A 205 -30.46 -8.08 -12.66
N GLY A 206 -30.15 -8.37 -13.92
CA GLY A 206 -30.63 -9.57 -14.59
C GLY A 206 -32.12 -9.57 -14.99
N LEU A 207 -32.79 -8.42 -15.00
CA LEU A 207 -34.18 -8.34 -15.45
C LEU A 207 -34.31 -8.76 -16.92
N ARG A 208 -35.34 -9.56 -17.21
CA ARG A 208 -35.69 -9.98 -18.57
C ARG A 208 -36.27 -8.80 -19.35
N SER A 209 -36.42 -8.98 -20.66
CA SER A 209 -36.99 -7.94 -21.52
C SER A 209 -38.44 -7.62 -21.18
N GLU A 210 -39.21 -8.63 -20.77
CA GLU A 210 -40.62 -8.53 -20.36
C GLU A 210 -40.79 -7.74 -19.05
N ASP A 211 -39.97 -8.05 -18.03
CA ASP A 211 -39.99 -7.32 -16.76
C ASP A 211 -39.72 -5.82 -16.98
N LYS A 212 -38.85 -5.48 -17.93
CA LYS A 212 -38.54 -4.10 -18.28
C LYS A 212 -39.71 -3.38 -18.97
N ASP A 213 -40.55 -4.11 -19.69
CA ASP A 213 -41.76 -3.56 -20.29
C ASP A 213 -42.81 -3.27 -19.20
N ALA A 214 -43.04 -4.22 -18.30
CA ALA A 214 -43.93 -4.02 -17.16
C ALA A 214 -43.49 -2.82 -16.29
N LEU A 215 -42.18 -2.63 -16.09
CA LEU A 215 -41.68 -1.46 -15.36
C LEU A 215 -41.96 -0.13 -16.08
N ILE A 216 -41.95 -0.12 -17.42
CA ILE A 216 -42.24 1.10 -18.20
C ILE A 216 -43.72 1.49 -18.06
N GLU A 217 -44.63 0.52 -17.97
CA GLU A 217 -46.07 0.77 -17.79
C GLU A 217 -46.37 1.47 -16.45
N VAL A 218 -45.63 1.12 -15.39
CA VAL A 218 -45.77 1.73 -14.05
C VAL A 218 -44.97 3.04 -13.91
N SER A 219 -44.08 3.33 -14.86
CA SER A 219 -43.19 4.49 -14.77
C SER A 219 -43.82 5.76 -15.36
N GLU A 220 -43.51 6.90 -14.75
CA GLU A 220 -43.88 8.20 -15.27
C GLU A 220 -42.97 8.56 -16.46
N ARG A 221 -43.55 9.00 -17.58
CA ARG A 221 -42.78 9.45 -18.74
C ARG A 221 -42.32 10.90 -18.53
N VAL A 222 -41.01 11.10 -18.35
CA VAL A 222 -40.42 12.43 -18.15
C VAL A 222 -40.10 13.11 -19.47
N SER A 223 -39.64 12.36 -20.48
CA SER A 223 -39.44 12.89 -21.84
C SER A 223 -39.51 11.76 -22.88
N LYS A 224 -39.33 12.08 -24.16
CA LYS A 224 -39.31 11.08 -25.24
C LYS A 224 -38.27 10.01 -24.93
N ASP A 225 -38.71 8.76 -24.83
CA ASP A 225 -37.91 7.58 -24.55
C ASP A 225 -37.19 7.56 -23.16
N LEU A 226 -37.60 8.40 -22.21
CA LEU A 226 -37.07 8.46 -20.84
C LEU A 226 -38.20 8.40 -19.81
N TYR A 227 -38.11 7.43 -18.91
CA TYR A 227 -39.12 7.12 -17.91
C TYR A 227 -38.49 7.10 -16.52
N ARG A 228 -39.24 7.54 -15.51
CA ARG A 228 -38.86 7.54 -14.10
C ARG A 228 -39.78 6.59 -13.34
N HIS A 229 -39.19 5.55 -12.75
CA HIS A 229 -39.92 4.60 -11.92
C HIS A 229 -40.05 5.14 -10.48
N PRO A 230 -41.13 4.87 -9.73
CA PRO A 230 -41.31 5.30 -8.34
C PRO A 230 -40.18 4.85 -7.40
N ASP A 231 -39.57 3.69 -7.67
CA ASP A 231 -38.40 3.20 -6.92
C ASP A 231 -37.10 4.02 -7.16
N GLY A 232 -37.16 5.08 -7.96
CA GLY A 232 -36.05 6.01 -8.19
C GLY A 232 -35.08 5.59 -9.30
N ILE A 233 -35.43 4.58 -10.11
CA ILE A 233 -34.62 4.14 -11.25
C ILE A 233 -35.10 4.80 -12.55
N TRP A 234 -34.16 5.11 -13.43
CA TRP A 234 -34.42 5.73 -14.73
C TRP A 234 -34.35 4.67 -15.83
N ILE A 235 -35.39 4.60 -16.65
CA ILE A 235 -35.50 3.64 -17.75
C ILE A 235 -35.44 4.40 -19.06
N VAL A 236 -34.51 4.01 -19.93
CA VAL A 236 -34.30 4.64 -21.24
C VAL A 236 -34.54 3.64 -22.35
N LYS A 237 -35.34 4.03 -23.35
CA LYS A 237 -35.52 3.27 -24.59
C LYS A 237 -34.54 3.79 -25.64
N GLY A 238 -33.49 3.03 -25.94
CA GLY A 238 -32.51 3.42 -26.96
C GLY A 238 -33.09 3.38 -28.38
N LYS A 239 -32.38 3.95 -29.36
CA LYS A 239 -32.81 4.03 -30.78
C LYS A 239 -33.23 2.69 -31.41
N ARG A 240 -32.62 1.58 -30.95
CA ARG A 240 -32.94 0.21 -31.41
C ARG A 240 -34.04 -0.49 -30.57
N GLY A 241 -34.82 0.28 -29.80
CA GLY A 241 -35.84 -0.26 -28.88
C GLY A 241 -35.29 -0.94 -27.62
N LYS A 242 -33.96 -1.03 -27.45
CA LYS A 242 -33.36 -1.66 -26.26
C LYS A 242 -33.57 -0.80 -25.02
N ARG A 243 -34.08 -1.40 -23.95
CA ARG A 243 -34.36 -0.72 -22.68
C ARG A 243 -33.20 -0.91 -21.72
N ARG A 244 -32.74 0.17 -21.12
CA ARG A 244 -31.62 0.19 -20.17
C ARG A 244 -32.03 0.93 -18.91
N LEU A 245 -31.52 0.46 -17.77
CA LEU A 245 -31.79 1.04 -16.46
C LEU A 245 -30.55 1.78 -15.95
N PHE A 246 -30.78 2.94 -15.34
CA PHE A 246 -29.76 3.81 -14.79
C PHE A 246 -30.20 4.33 -13.42
N GLU A 247 -29.28 4.41 -12.47
CA GLU A 247 -29.56 5.01 -11.15
C GLU A 247 -29.69 6.53 -11.21
N HIS A 248 -29.06 7.16 -12.18
CA HIS A 248 -28.94 8.62 -12.25
C HIS A 248 -29.48 9.15 -13.58
N GLU A 249 -30.28 10.21 -13.50
CA GLU A 249 -30.86 10.89 -14.65
C GLU A 249 -29.83 11.39 -15.69
N PRO A 250 -28.70 12.01 -15.31
CA PRO A 250 -27.73 12.50 -16.28
C PRO A 250 -27.14 11.39 -17.15
N LEU A 251 -26.94 10.20 -16.56
CA LEU A 251 -26.45 9.03 -17.28
C LEU A 251 -27.51 8.46 -18.22
N ALA A 252 -28.77 8.46 -17.78
CA ALA A 252 -29.91 8.09 -18.61
C ALA A 252 -30.04 8.99 -19.84
N ARG A 253 -29.97 10.32 -19.64
CA ARG A 253 -29.96 11.32 -20.72
C ARG A 253 -28.76 11.14 -21.65
N LEU A 254 -27.56 10.93 -21.10
CA LEU A 254 -26.34 10.70 -21.88
C LEU A 254 -26.47 9.45 -22.76
N TYR A 255 -27.05 8.37 -22.25
CA TYR A 255 -27.31 7.17 -23.05
C TYR A 255 -28.36 7.41 -24.14
N ARG A 256 -29.43 8.15 -23.85
CA ARG A 256 -30.45 8.50 -24.83
C ARG A 256 -29.86 9.31 -25.99
N ASP A 257 -29.12 10.36 -25.65
CA ASP A 257 -28.64 11.36 -26.61
C ASP A 257 -27.42 10.85 -27.40
N ARG A 258 -26.47 10.19 -26.72
CA ARG A 258 -25.18 9.75 -27.31
C ARG A 258 -25.00 8.24 -27.40
N GLY A 259 -25.88 7.42 -26.85
CA GLY A 259 -25.75 5.96 -26.86
C GLY A 259 -24.67 5.38 -25.93
N VAL A 260 -24.09 6.20 -25.06
CA VAL A 260 -22.94 5.85 -24.20
C VAL A 260 -23.39 5.03 -22.99
N LYS A 261 -22.79 3.85 -22.79
CA LYS A 261 -23.19 2.86 -21.76
C LYS A 261 -22.31 2.93 -20.51
N ILE A 262 -22.38 4.04 -19.77
CA ILE A 262 -21.64 4.21 -18.51
C ILE A 262 -22.55 3.86 -17.33
N LEU A 263 -22.04 3.03 -16.40
CA LEU A 263 -22.72 2.68 -15.14
C LEU A 263 -24.18 2.19 -15.33
N GLN A 264 -24.45 1.46 -16.42
CA GLN A 264 -25.75 0.81 -16.61
C GLN A 264 -25.93 -0.31 -15.57
N VAL A 265 -27.14 -0.47 -15.06
CA VAL A 265 -27.47 -1.63 -14.24
C VAL A 265 -27.66 -2.82 -15.18
N ARG A 266 -26.80 -3.84 -15.05
CA ARG A 266 -26.84 -5.08 -15.85
C ARG A 266 -27.65 -6.16 -15.17
#